data_AF-A0A939PL61-F1
#
_entry.id   AF-A0A939PL61-F1
#
_cell.length_a   1.000
_cell.length_b   1.000
_cell.length_c   1.000
_cell.angle_alpha   90.00
_cell.angle_beta   90.00
_cell.angle_gamma   90.00
#
_symmetry.space_group_name_H-M   'P 1'
#
loop_
_entity.id
_entity.type
_entity.pdbx_description
1 polymer ?
#
loop_
_entity_poly.entity_id
_entity_poly.type
_entity_poly.pdbx_seq_one_letter_code
_entity_poly.pdbx_strand_id
1 'polypeptide(L)'
;MLDRGEVGAVVVLLEGMAAQHPDEPLSVLAVRVAAALHGRLATTGEAGAPPDPGLGSDARPGPGPEPVAAAERRREVGQSRDLAAEARDDAAEGRDERAAVRAARAVEATRLAETGASRMSELLRLAELRDDRAAGQPVGQRTPEQQQRADDEDRASNRVDRAALRAFLLTLKVDREAERHDRHADAQNRFAARRDRTASQADRAAAEGDRDQTLIEVEELAERLNWTRQNIINLMAIIERAEHLGLIDLNVATDPVALAELETAAHEAAQHSE
;
A
#
# COMPACT_ATOMS: atom_id res chain seq x y z
N MET A 1 23.99 17.72 -55.43
CA MET A 1 24.25 16.28 -55.26
C MET A 1 25.05 16.11 -54.00
N LEU A 2 24.69 15.16 -53.14
CA LEU A 2 25.53 14.80 -52.00
C LEU A 2 26.79 14.12 -52.53
N ASP A 3 27.95 14.45 -51.98
CA ASP A 3 29.19 13.74 -52.32
C ASP A 3 29.24 12.36 -51.66
N ARG A 4 30.18 11.50 -52.10
CA ARG A 4 30.31 10.12 -51.59
C ARG A 4 30.54 10.07 -50.07
N GLY A 5 31.22 11.06 -49.51
CA GLY A 5 31.48 11.18 -48.08
C GLY A 5 30.22 11.54 -47.31
N GLU A 6 29.42 12.46 -47.84
CA GLU A 6 28.12 12.84 -47.27
C GLU A 6 27.13 11.68 -47.27
N VAL A 7 27.07 10.89 -48.36
CA VAL A 7 26.22 9.69 -48.41
C VAL A 7 26.68 8.63 -47.41
N GLY A 8 27.99 8.41 -47.28
CA GLY A 8 28.53 7.49 -46.27
C GLY A 8 28.22 7.92 -44.83
N ALA A 9 28.30 9.21 -44.54
CA ALA A 9 27.96 9.75 -43.22
C ALA A 9 26.47 9.56 -42.88
N VAL A 10 25.57 9.74 -43.86
CA VAL A 10 24.13 9.50 -43.69
C VAL A 10 23.85 8.01 -43.42
N VAL A 11 24.51 7.10 -44.12
CA VAL A 11 24.36 5.65 -43.92
C VAL A 11 24.76 5.23 -42.51
N VAL A 12 25.93 5.67 -42.02
CA VAL A 12 26.40 5.37 -40.65
C VAL A 12 25.41 5.89 -39.60
N LEU A 13 24.81 7.06 -39.84
CA LEU A 13 23.86 7.67 -38.92
C LEU A 13 22.53 6.89 -38.89
N LEU A 14 22.07 6.40 -40.03
CA LEU A 14 20.87 5.56 -40.15
C LEU A 14 21.07 4.17 -39.53
N GLU A 15 22.23 3.55 -39.75
CA GLU A 15 22.61 2.27 -39.13
C GLU A 15 22.74 2.41 -37.60
N GLY A 16 23.33 3.51 -37.12
CA GLY A 16 23.41 3.82 -35.70
C GLY A 16 22.03 4.02 -35.06
N MET A 17 21.11 4.72 -35.75
CA MET A 17 19.72 4.85 -35.31
C MET A 17 19.01 3.50 -35.23
N ALA A 18 19.21 2.64 -36.23
CA ALA A 18 18.59 1.31 -36.26
C ALA A 18 19.14 0.39 -35.16
N ALA A 19 20.44 0.45 -34.89
CA ALA A 19 21.08 -0.36 -33.85
C ALA A 19 20.67 0.07 -32.43
N GLN A 20 20.39 1.36 -32.20
CA GLN A 20 19.97 1.86 -30.89
C GLN A 20 18.50 1.58 -30.57
N HIS A 21 17.64 1.43 -31.59
CA HIS A 21 16.19 1.29 -31.42
C HIS A 21 15.58 0.23 -32.35
N PRO A 22 15.97 -1.05 -32.22
CA PRO A 22 15.59 -2.10 -33.17
C PRO A 22 14.08 -2.39 -33.25
N ASP A 23 13.33 -2.02 -32.22
CA ASP A 23 11.88 -2.25 -32.12
C ASP A 23 11.03 -1.07 -32.65
N GLU A 24 11.64 0.07 -32.99
CA GLU A 24 10.88 1.21 -33.50
C GLU A 24 10.59 1.07 -34.99
N PRO A 25 9.38 1.38 -35.49
CA PRO A 25 9.06 1.28 -36.92
C PRO A 25 9.97 2.16 -37.81
N LEU A 26 10.57 3.20 -37.24
CA LEU A 26 11.55 4.05 -37.93
C LEU A 26 12.89 3.35 -38.15
N SER A 27 13.28 2.39 -37.31
CA SER A 27 14.50 1.62 -37.52
C SER A 27 14.41 0.75 -38.77
N VAL A 28 13.24 0.15 -39.06
CA VAL A 28 12.98 -0.60 -40.30
C VAL A 28 13.15 0.30 -41.53
N LEU A 29 12.67 1.53 -41.45
CA LEU A 29 12.76 2.51 -42.53
C LEU A 29 14.21 3.02 -42.69
N ALA A 30 14.92 3.26 -41.58
CA ALA A 30 16.33 3.62 -41.58
C ALA A 30 17.22 2.53 -42.19
N VAL A 31 16.98 1.25 -41.86
CA VAL A 31 17.68 0.10 -42.46
C VAL A 31 17.41 0.04 -43.97
N ARG A 32 16.17 0.24 -44.40
CA ARG A 32 15.81 0.24 -45.84
C ARG A 32 16.48 1.37 -46.61
N VAL A 33 16.52 2.58 -46.05
CA VAL A 33 17.18 3.74 -46.67
C VAL A 33 18.70 3.54 -46.68
N ALA A 34 19.29 3.03 -45.60
CA ALA A 34 20.71 2.69 -45.54
C ALA A 34 21.08 1.65 -46.62
N ALA A 35 20.28 0.60 -46.77
CA ALA A 35 20.48 -0.43 -47.80
C ALA A 35 20.38 0.13 -49.23
N ALA A 36 19.40 1.02 -49.50
CA ALA A 36 19.27 1.66 -50.80
C ALA A 36 20.46 2.59 -51.12
N LEU A 37 20.97 3.31 -50.12
CA LEU A 37 22.15 4.17 -50.26
C LEU A 37 23.44 3.35 -50.44
N HIS A 38 23.59 2.24 -49.72
CA HIS A 38 24.66 1.26 -49.94
C HIS A 38 24.64 0.69 -51.36
N GLY A 39 23.46 0.30 -51.87
CA GLY A 39 23.32 -0.19 -53.25
C GLY A 39 23.71 0.85 -54.30
N ARG A 40 23.39 2.13 -54.06
CA ARG A 40 23.85 3.25 -54.92
C ARG A 40 25.37 3.48 -54.80
N LEU A 41 25.93 3.41 -53.61
CA LEU A 41 27.38 3.52 -53.42
C LEU A 41 28.13 2.37 -54.11
N ALA A 42 27.61 1.15 -54.01
CA ALA A 42 28.17 -0.05 -54.64
C ALA A 42 28.13 0.01 -56.18
N THR A 43 27.04 0.52 -56.76
CA THR A 43 26.91 0.69 -58.22
C THR A 43 27.78 1.81 -58.78
N THR A 44 28.26 2.74 -57.94
CA THR A 44 29.14 3.85 -58.36
C THR A 44 30.65 3.58 -58.26
N GLY A 45 31.09 2.39 -57.81
CA GLY A 45 32.45 1.93 -58.11
C GLY A 45 33.17 1.16 -57.00
N GLU A 46 33.70 0.02 -57.46
CA GLU A 46 34.79 -0.84 -56.95
C GLU A 46 34.53 -1.68 -55.70
N ALA A 47 34.44 -2.99 -55.98
CA ALA A 47 34.60 -4.14 -55.11
C ALA A 47 35.54 -3.90 -53.91
N GLY A 48 34.95 -3.83 -52.72
CA GLY A 48 35.63 -4.00 -51.44
C GLY A 48 34.73 -4.85 -50.54
N ALA A 49 35.19 -6.06 -50.23
CA ALA A 49 34.44 -7.10 -49.53
C ALA A 49 33.93 -6.68 -48.14
N PRO A 50 32.71 -7.06 -47.74
CA PRO A 50 32.19 -6.80 -46.39
C PRO A 50 32.71 -7.82 -45.36
N PRO A 51 32.89 -7.42 -44.09
CA PRO A 51 33.09 -8.33 -42.97
C PRO A 51 31.75 -8.84 -42.42
N ASP A 52 31.75 -10.12 -42.09
CA ASP A 52 30.69 -10.93 -41.51
C ASP A 52 30.40 -10.58 -40.03
N PRO A 53 29.13 -10.34 -39.64
CA PRO A 53 28.72 -10.39 -38.24
C PRO A 53 27.63 -11.43 -37.98
N GLY A 54 28.07 -12.60 -37.52
CA GLY A 54 27.66 -13.20 -36.24
C GLY A 54 26.18 -13.07 -35.82
N LEU A 55 25.44 -14.15 -36.07
CA LEU A 55 24.11 -14.47 -35.54
C LEU A 55 24.01 -14.34 -34.01
N GLY A 56 23.05 -13.52 -33.53
CA GLY A 56 22.62 -13.44 -32.14
C GLY A 56 21.09 -13.39 -32.05
N SER A 57 20.51 -14.52 -31.66
CA SER A 57 19.08 -14.85 -31.53
C SER A 57 18.16 -13.78 -30.92
N ASP A 58 17.19 -13.32 -31.72
CA ASP A 58 15.97 -12.62 -31.29
C ASP A 58 14.95 -13.58 -30.67
N ALA A 59 14.68 -13.41 -29.38
CA ALA A 59 13.52 -13.98 -28.71
C ALA A 59 12.54 -12.85 -28.40
N ARG A 60 11.57 -12.62 -29.30
CA ARG A 60 10.46 -11.67 -29.11
C ARG A 60 9.53 -12.16 -27.99
N PRO A 61 9.24 -11.35 -26.95
CA PRO A 61 8.14 -11.62 -26.04
C PRO A 61 6.83 -11.23 -26.72
N GLY A 62 5.93 -12.20 -26.90
CA GLY A 62 4.62 -11.98 -27.51
C GLY A 62 3.68 -11.12 -26.64
N PRO A 63 2.65 -10.50 -27.23
CA PRO A 63 1.69 -9.65 -26.53
C PRO A 63 0.87 -10.50 -25.53
N GLY A 64 1.14 -10.29 -24.24
CA GLY A 64 0.47 -11.00 -23.16
C GLY A 64 -1.01 -10.61 -23.00
N PRO A 65 -1.88 -11.55 -22.59
CA PRO A 65 -3.31 -11.32 -22.38
C PRO A 65 -3.56 -10.64 -21.02
N GLU A 66 -3.58 -9.31 -20.96
CA GLU A 66 -3.65 -8.55 -19.69
C GLU A 66 -4.92 -7.71 -19.38
N PRO A 67 -6.04 -7.66 -20.14
CA PRO A 67 -7.18 -6.84 -19.73
C PRO A 67 -8.09 -7.51 -18.66
N VAL A 68 -8.18 -8.84 -18.65
CA VAL A 68 -9.08 -9.57 -17.73
C VAL A 68 -8.47 -9.69 -16.33
N ALA A 69 -7.18 -10.01 -16.24
CA ALA A 69 -6.47 -10.10 -14.96
C ALA A 69 -6.43 -8.76 -14.20
N ALA A 70 -6.36 -7.64 -14.92
CA ALA A 70 -6.43 -6.31 -14.32
C ALA A 70 -7.83 -6.00 -13.73
N ALA A 71 -8.90 -6.47 -14.37
CA ALA A 71 -10.27 -6.27 -13.90
C ALA A 71 -10.58 -7.11 -12.65
N GLU A 72 -10.09 -8.35 -12.59
CA GLU A 72 -10.22 -9.22 -11.42
C GLU A 72 -9.47 -8.65 -10.22
N ARG A 73 -8.21 -8.21 -10.40
CA ARG A 73 -7.44 -7.54 -9.35
C ARG A 73 -8.17 -6.32 -8.77
N ARG A 74 -8.84 -5.51 -9.60
CA ARG A 74 -9.64 -4.36 -9.12
C ARG A 74 -10.85 -4.78 -8.29
N ARG A 75 -11.51 -5.89 -8.64
CA ARG A 75 -12.63 -6.44 -7.85
C ARG A 75 -12.16 -6.97 -6.50
N GLU A 76 -11.05 -7.70 -6.47
CA GLU A 76 -10.46 -8.21 -5.22
C GLU A 76 -10.06 -7.08 -4.27
N VAL A 77 -9.47 -6.00 -4.79
CA VAL A 77 -9.16 -4.80 -4.01
C VAL A 77 -10.42 -4.13 -3.47
N GLY A 78 -11.51 -4.09 -4.25
CA GLY A 78 -12.81 -3.59 -3.81
C GLY A 78 -13.37 -4.41 -2.64
N GLN A 79 -13.44 -5.74 -2.79
CA GLN A 79 -13.91 -6.64 -1.74
C GLN A 79 -13.06 -6.54 -0.46
N SER A 80 -11.75 -6.42 -0.61
CA SER A 80 -10.83 -6.26 0.52
C SER A 80 -11.08 -4.94 1.27
N ARG A 81 -11.45 -3.86 0.56
CA ARG A 81 -11.81 -2.57 1.18
C ARG A 81 -13.13 -2.65 1.93
N ASP A 82 -14.13 -3.32 1.36
CA ASP A 82 -15.45 -3.44 1.98
C ASP A 82 -15.36 -4.28 3.26
N LEU A 83 -14.66 -5.41 3.24
CA LEU A 83 -14.41 -6.22 4.44
C LEU A 83 -13.61 -5.45 5.51
N ALA A 84 -12.65 -4.62 5.10
CA ALA A 84 -11.90 -3.79 6.03
C ALA A 84 -12.75 -2.64 6.62
N ALA A 85 -13.79 -2.18 5.92
CA ALA A 85 -14.73 -1.19 6.44
C ALA A 85 -15.68 -1.85 7.46
N GLU A 86 -16.26 -3.00 7.12
CA GLU A 86 -17.13 -3.78 8.02
C GLU A 86 -16.40 -4.13 9.33
N ALA A 87 -15.15 -4.62 9.25
CA ALA A 87 -14.35 -4.90 10.44
C ALA A 87 -14.06 -3.68 11.32
N ARG A 88 -14.02 -2.46 10.75
CA ARG A 88 -13.84 -1.21 11.52
C ARG A 88 -15.13 -0.81 12.23
N ASP A 89 -16.27 -1.01 11.58
CA ASP A 89 -17.58 -0.71 12.12
C ASP A 89 -17.90 -1.67 13.28
N ASP A 90 -17.65 -2.98 13.12
CA ASP A 90 -17.76 -3.97 14.20
C ASP A 90 -16.84 -3.61 15.39
N ALA A 91 -15.61 -3.16 15.11
CA ALA A 91 -14.69 -2.74 16.14
C ALA A 91 -15.09 -1.41 16.83
N ALA A 92 -15.85 -0.55 16.15
CA ALA A 92 -16.43 0.66 16.73
C ALA A 92 -17.61 0.28 17.64
N GLU A 93 -18.52 -0.55 17.17
CA GLU A 93 -19.67 -1.04 17.95
C GLU A 93 -19.20 -1.77 19.22
N GLY A 94 -18.23 -2.67 19.11
CA GLY A 94 -17.67 -3.33 20.28
C GLY A 94 -16.95 -2.38 21.26
N ARG A 95 -16.44 -1.23 20.81
CA ARG A 95 -15.89 -0.19 21.71
C ARG A 95 -17.01 0.54 22.45
N ASP A 96 -18.10 0.85 21.75
CA ASP A 96 -19.26 1.54 22.33
C ASP A 96 -20.00 0.65 23.32
N GLU A 97 -20.17 -0.64 23.04
CA GLU A 97 -20.72 -1.61 23.98
C GLU A 97 -19.86 -1.70 25.26
N ARG A 98 -18.53 -1.83 25.11
CA ARG A 98 -17.61 -1.83 26.25
C ARG A 98 -17.64 -0.52 27.03
N ALA A 99 -17.84 0.62 26.36
CA ALA A 99 -18.00 1.91 27.03
C ALA A 99 -19.32 1.97 27.80
N ALA A 100 -20.42 1.49 27.21
CA ALA A 100 -21.72 1.40 27.86
C ALA A 100 -21.71 0.49 29.08
N VAL A 101 -21.07 -0.69 28.99
CA VAL A 101 -20.89 -1.61 30.13
C VAL A 101 -20.08 -0.96 31.25
N ARG A 102 -18.99 -0.25 30.92
CA ARG A 102 -18.20 0.49 31.92
C ARG A 102 -19.00 1.61 32.58
N ALA A 103 -19.79 2.36 31.81
CA ALA A 103 -20.65 3.41 32.33
C ALA A 103 -21.73 2.83 33.27
N ALA A 104 -22.40 1.74 32.87
CA ALA A 104 -23.38 1.06 33.69
C ALA A 104 -22.78 0.55 35.02
N ARG A 105 -21.60 -0.09 34.97
CA ARG A 105 -20.86 -0.52 36.17
C ARG A 105 -20.48 0.64 37.08
N ALA A 106 -20.11 1.79 36.51
CA ALA A 106 -19.79 2.99 37.30
C ALA A 106 -21.02 3.56 38.02
N VAL A 107 -22.19 3.56 37.36
CA VAL A 107 -23.47 3.95 37.95
C VAL A 107 -23.89 2.98 39.07
N GLU A 108 -23.70 1.67 38.86
CA GLU A 108 -24.01 0.69 39.90
C GLU A 108 -23.07 0.80 41.10
N ALA A 109 -21.77 1.02 40.87
CA ALA A 109 -20.78 1.24 41.93
C ALA A 109 -21.09 2.49 42.77
N THR A 110 -21.52 3.58 42.13
CA THR A 110 -21.94 4.81 42.84
C THR A 110 -23.20 4.56 43.67
N ARG A 111 -24.20 3.86 43.13
CA ARG A 111 -25.41 3.48 43.88
C ARG A 111 -25.11 2.57 45.09
N LEU A 112 -24.17 1.63 44.93
CA LEU A 112 -23.72 0.78 46.05
C LEU A 112 -22.97 1.59 47.10
N ALA A 113 -22.17 2.58 46.69
CA ALA A 113 -21.50 3.48 47.62
C ALA A 113 -22.49 4.36 48.40
N GLU A 114 -23.53 4.90 47.74
CA GLU A 114 -24.58 5.70 48.38
C GLU A 114 -25.42 4.90 49.37
N THR A 115 -25.79 3.67 49.00
CA THR A 115 -26.52 2.77 49.92
C THR A 115 -25.64 2.34 51.09
N GLY A 116 -24.36 2.08 50.85
CA GLY A 116 -23.37 1.82 51.91
C GLY A 116 -23.20 2.99 52.87
N ALA A 117 -23.08 4.22 52.36
CA ALA A 117 -22.96 5.44 53.16
C ALA A 117 -24.23 5.71 54.00
N SER A 118 -25.40 5.49 53.40
CA SER A 118 -26.70 5.63 54.10
C SER A 118 -26.82 4.62 55.24
N ARG A 119 -26.43 3.36 54.98
CA ARG A 119 -26.45 2.30 56.00
C ARG A 119 -25.44 2.56 57.12
N MET A 120 -24.26 3.07 56.80
CA MET A 120 -23.27 3.48 57.79
C MET A 120 -23.81 4.61 58.68
N SER A 121 -24.48 5.61 58.07
CA SER A 121 -25.09 6.72 58.80
C SER A 121 -26.22 6.25 59.73
N GLU A 122 -27.03 5.27 59.29
CA GLU A 122 -28.06 4.64 60.10
C GLU A 122 -27.47 3.85 61.28
N LEU A 123 -26.39 3.10 61.05
CA LEU A 123 -25.68 2.38 62.11
C LEU A 123 -25.08 3.33 63.16
N LEU A 124 -24.50 4.45 62.73
CA LEU A 124 -23.98 5.48 63.65
C LEU A 124 -25.12 6.10 64.48
N ARG A 125 -26.25 6.41 63.84
CA ARG A 125 -27.44 6.92 64.54
C ARG A 125 -28.02 5.93 65.55
N LEU A 126 -28.02 4.64 65.22
CA LEU A 126 -28.44 3.57 66.15
C LEU A 126 -27.46 3.40 67.32
N ALA A 127 -26.16 3.61 67.09
CA ALA A 127 -25.15 3.60 68.14
C ALA A 127 -25.36 4.77 69.12
N GLU A 128 -25.57 5.99 68.62
CA GLU A 128 -25.91 7.17 69.45
C GLU A 128 -27.16 6.92 70.30
N LEU A 129 -28.24 6.38 69.71
CA LEU A 129 -29.46 6.04 70.45
C LEU A 129 -29.26 4.94 71.50
N ARG A 130 -28.28 4.05 71.31
CA ARG A 130 -27.93 2.99 72.28
C ARG A 130 -27.16 3.58 73.46
N ASP A 131 -26.24 4.50 73.20
CA ASP A 131 -25.46 5.20 74.23
C ASP A 131 -26.36 6.07 75.12
N ASP A 132 -27.35 6.77 74.54
CA ASP A 132 -28.36 7.53 75.29
C ASP A 132 -29.23 6.62 76.19
N ARG A 133 -29.55 5.40 75.72
CA ARG A 133 -30.29 4.40 76.50
C ARG A 133 -29.44 3.82 77.63
N ALA A 134 -28.15 3.65 77.40
CA ALA A 134 -27.19 3.19 78.41
C ALA A 134 -26.96 4.24 79.51
N ALA A 135 -27.02 5.53 79.16
CA ALA A 135 -26.88 6.64 80.11
C ALA A 135 -28.10 6.81 81.06
N GLY A 136 -29.27 6.27 80.70
CA GLY A 136 -30.51 6.37 81.48
C GLY A 136 -30.80 5.21 82.43
N GLN A 137 -30.03 4.11 82.40
CA GLN A 137 -30.20 3.00 83.34
C GLN A 137 -29.23 3.16 84.52
N PRO A 138 -29.72 3.20 85.78
CA PRO A 138 -28.82 3.16 86.92
C PRO A 138 -28.01 1.86 86.86
N VAL A 139 -26.68 1.98 86.89
CA VAL A 139 -25.71 0.87 86.96
C VAL A 139 -25.81 0.22 88.34
N GLY A 140 -26.97 -0.37 88.64
CA GLY A 140 -27.30 -1.06 89.86
C GLY A 140 -27.51 -2.53 89.57
N GLN A 141 -26.48 -3.32 89.85
CA GLN A 141 -26.55 -4.78 90.07
C GLN A 141 -26.96 -5.65 88.86
N ARG A 142 -26.13 -5.66 87.80
CA ARG A 142 -26.11 -6.84 86.92
C ARG A 142 -25.52 -8.01 87.70
N THR A 143 -26.19 -9.16 87.68
CA THR A 143 -25.61 -10.37 88.25
C THR A 143 -24.40 -10.81 87.41
N PRO A 144 -23.41 -11.50 88.00
CA PRO A 144 -22.22 -11.97 87.27
C PRO A 144 -22.58 -12.76 86.00
N GLU A 145 -23.68 -13.51 86.01
CA GLU A 145 -24.20 -14.25 84.86
C GLU A 145 -24.69 -13.34 83.72
N GLN A 146 -25.31 -12.21 84.03
CA GLN A 146 -25.75 -11.23 83.03
C GLN A 146 -24.56 -10.51 82.39
N GLN A 147 -23.52 -10.22 83.18
CA GLN A 147 -22.28 -9.64 82.67
C GLN A 147 -21.57 -10.62 81.73
N GLN A 148 -21.49 -11.90 82.13
CA GLN A 148 -20.85 -12.93 81.32
C GLN A 148 -21.59 -13.20 80.00
N ARG A 149 -22.93 -13.17 79.98
CA ARG A 149 -23.72 -13.26 78.75
C ARG A 149 -23.48 -12.07 77.80
N ALA A 150 -23.41 -10.85 78.34
CA ALA A 150 -23.11 -9.67 77.54
C ALA A 150 -21.71 -9.76 76.91
N ASP A 151 -20.71 -10.19 77.70
CA ASP A 151 -19.34 -10.39 77.19
C ASP A 151 -19.28 -11.48 76.11
N ASP A 152 -20.07 -12.55 76.24
CA ASP A 152 -20.13 -13.63 75.24
C ASP A 152 -20.83 -13.18 73.94
N GLU A 153 -21.88 -12.36 74.04
CA GLU A 153 -22.53 -11.71 72.90
C GLU A 153 -21.58 -10.75 72.18
N ASP A 154 -20.85 -9.91 72.92
CA ASP A 154 -19.86 -9.00 72.34
C ASP A 154 -18.72 -9.75 71.67
N ARG A 155 -18.26 -10.87 72.24
CA ARG A 155 -17.26 -11.75 71.59
C ARG A 155 -17.82 -12.40 70.33
N ALA A 156 -19.09 -12.81 70.33
CA ALA A 156 -19.75 -13.39 69.16
C ALA A 156 -19.90 -12.35 68.04
N SER A 157 -20.37 -11.14 68.36
CA SER A 157 -20.47 -10.02 67.41
C SER A 157 -19.10 -9.70 66.80
N ASN A 158 -18.06 -9.54 67.63
CA ASN A 158 -16.70 -9.28 67.17
C ASN A 158 -16.14 -10.37 66.25
N ARG A 159 -16.53 -11.65 66.42
CA ARG A 159 -16.13 -12.73 65.51
C ARG A 159 -16.81 -12.59 64.14
N VAL A 160 -18.10 -12.24 64.12
CA VAL A 160 -18.86 -12.00 62.89
C VAL A 160 -18.29 -10.80 62.14
N ASP A 161 -18.02 -9.69 62.82
CA ASP A 161 -17.45 -8.48 62.21
C ASP A 161 -16.07 -8.73 61.61
N ARG A 162 -15.22 -9.50 62.32
CA ARG A 162 -13.91 -9.91 61.78
C ARG A 162 -14.05 -10.82 60.56
N ALA A 163 -15.03 -11.73 60.55
CA ALA A 163 -15.27 -12.59 59.40
C ALA A 163 -15.76 -11.79 58.18
N ALA A 164 -16.68 -10.84 58.39
CA ALA A 164 -17.17 -9.94 57.36
C ALA A 164 -16.03 -9.06 56.79
N LEU A 165 -15.20 -8.48 57.66
CA LEU A 165 -14.04 -7.69 57.24
C LEU A 165 -13.05 -8.52 56.42
N ARG A 166 -12.78 -9.77 56.83
CA ARG A 166 -11.91 -10.68 56.07
C ARG A 166 -12.48 -10.99 54.69
N ALA A 167 -13.78 -11.26 54.59
CA ALA A 167 -14.45 -11.51 53.33
C ALA A 167 -14.36 -10.28 52.41
N PHE A 168 -14.63 -9.09 52.92
CA PHE A 168 -14.51 -7.83 52.18
C PHE A 168 -13.07 -7.55 51.70
N LEU A 169 -12.07 -7.83 52.52
CA LEU A 169 -10.67 -7.69 52.11
C LEU A 169 -10.28 -8.69 51.02
N LEU A 170 -10.87 -9.89 50.99
CA LEU A 170 -10.66 -10.86 49.93
C LEU A 170 -11.30 -10.41 48.61
N THR A 171 -12.54 -9.92 48.63
CA THR A 171 -13.18 -9.38 47.42
C THR A 171 -12.39 -8.19 46.87
N LEU A 172 -11.95 -7.27 47.73
CA LEU A 172 -11.14 -6.13 47.33
C LEU A 172 -9.79 -6.55 46.70
N LYS A 173 -9.19 -7.67 47.14
CA LYS A 173 -7.99 -8.21 46.51
C LYS A 173 -8.28 -8.73 45.10
N VAL A 174 -9.36 -9.48 44.93
CA VAL A 174 -9.80 -9.99 43.62
C VAL A 174 -10.07 -8.83 42.66
N ASP A 175 -10.78 -7.80 43.10
CA ASP A 175 -11.08 -6.63 42.27
C ASP A 175 -9.81 -5.90 41.82
N ARG A 176 -8.82 -5.75 42.73
CA ARG A 176 -7.52 -5.15 42.39
C ARG A 176 -6.72 -6.01 41.43
N GLU A 177 -6.81 -7.32 41.50
CA GLU A 177 -6.17 -8.23 40.55
C GLU A 177 -6.82 -8.12 39.17
N ALA A 178 -8.16 -8.09 39.10
CA ALA A 178 -8.89 -7.86 37.86
C ALA A 178 -8.51 -6.51 37.22
N GLU A 179 -8.46 -5.44 38.00
CA GLU A 179 -8.06 -4.11 37.51
C GLU A 179 -6.62 -4.09 36.98
N ARG A 180 -5.71 -4.86 37.58
CA ARG A 180 -4.33 -5.02 37.07
C ARG A 180 -4.31 -5.77 35.73
N HIS A 181 -5.12 -6.82 35.60
CA HIS A 181 -5.27 -7.55 34.33
C HIS A 181 -5.81 -6.64 33.23
N ASP A 182 -6.85 -5.86 33.51
CA ASP A 182 -7.43 -4.92 32.56
C ASP A 182 -6.40 -3.86 32.11
N ARG A 183 -5.64 -3.30 33.06
CA ARG A 183 -4.56 -2.35 32.75
C ARG A 183 -3.48 -2.98 31.86
N HIS A 184 -3.15 -4.26 32.06
CA HIS A 184 -2.20 -4.96 31.22
C HIS A 184 -2.76 -5.19 29.81
N ALA A 185 -4.01 -5.60 29.67
CA ALA A 185 -4.67 -5.78 28.38
C ALA A 185 -4.72 -4.45 27.60
N ASP A 186 -5.08 -3.35 28.27
CA ASP A 186 -5.07 -2.02 27.69
C ASP A 186 -3.68 -1.59 27.20
N ALA A 187 -2.62 -1.91 27.97
CA ALA A 187 -1.26 -1.64 27.56
C ALA A 187 -0.86 -2.41 26.30
N GLN A 188 -1.24 -3.70 26.21
CA GLN A 188 -1.01 -4.52 25.02
C GLN A 188 -1.76 -3.97 23.79
N ASN A 189 -3.03 -3.59 23.96
CA ASN A 189 -3.83 -2.99 22.89
C ASN A 189 -3.22 -1.68 22.36
N ARG A 190 -2.72 -0.81 23.26
CA ARG A 190 -2.02 0.41 22.86
C ARG A 190 -0.73 0.11 22.10
N PHE A 191 -0.01 -0.94 22.49
CA PHE A 191 1.21 -1.36 21.79
C PHE A 191 0.89 -1.88 20.39
N ALA A 192 -0.12 -2.74 20.24
CA ALA A 192 -0.59 -3.21 18.93
C ALA A 192 -1.00 -2.04 18.03
N ALA A 193 -1.83 -1.12 18.54
CA ALA A 193 -2.26 0.05 17.78
C ALA A 193 -1.09 0.96 17.33
N ARG A 194 -0.01 1.06 18.12
CA ARG A 194 1.21 1.79 17.69
C ARG A 194 1.93 1.06 16.56
N ARG A 195 2.03 -0.27 16.65
CA ARG A 195 2.64 -1.10 15.59
C ARG A 195 1.88 -0.95 14.29
N ASP A 196 0.54 -1.02 14.32
CA ASP A 196 -0.30 -0.87 13.13
C ASP A 196 -0.17 0.50 12.47
N ARG A 197 -0.11 1.58 13.26
CA ARG A 197 0.15 2.93 12.72
C ARG A 197 1.50 3.02 12.03
N THR A 198 2.52 2.36 12.59
CA THR A 198 3.87 2.36 12.01
C THR A 198 3.89 1.60 10.70
N ALA A 199 3.23 0.44 10.63
CA ALA A 199 3.06 -0.31 9.38
C ALA A 199 2.33 0.52 8.31
N SER A 200 1.20 1.14 8.68
CA SER A 200 0.44 2.01 7.77
C SER A 200 1.21 3.26 7.31
N GLN A 201 2.16 3.75 8.10
CA GLN A 201 3.06 4.82 7.66
C GLN A 201 4.08 4.31 6.64
N ALA A 202 4.65 3.12 6.86
CA ALA A 202 5.56 2.49 5.91
C ALA A 202 4.86 2.19 4.57
N ASP A 203 3.64 1.66 4.59
CA ASP A 203 2.86 1.38 3.38
C ASP A 203 2.57 2.65 2.58
N ARG A 204 2.28 3.76 3.26
CA ARG A 204 2.07 5.06 2.61
C ARG A 204 3.35 5.59 1.96
N ALA A 205 4.49 5.48 2.65
CA ALA A 205 5.77 5.89 2.10
C ALA A 205 6.17 5.05 0.88
N ALA A 206 5.91 3.73 0.90
CA ALA A 206 6.12 2.87 -0.25
C ALA A 206 5.24 3.28 -1.44
N ALA A 207 3.94 3.52 -1.20
CA ALA A 207 3.02 3.96 -2.24
C ALA A 207 3.35 5.36 -2.81
N GLU A 208 3.97 6.24 -2.01
CA GLU A 208 4.51 7.52 -2.51
C GLU A 208 5.72 7.28 -3.40
N GLY A 209 6.66 6.42 -2.99
CA GLY A 209 7.81 6.03 -3.83
C GLY A 209 7.40 5.40 -5.16
N ASP A 210 6.39 4.53 -5.17
CA ASP A 210 5.87 3.93 -6.40
C ASP A 210 5.28 4.98 -7.36
N ARG A 211 4.64 6.02 -6.82
CA ARG A 211 4.12 7.14 -7.64
C ARG A 211 5.24 7.96 -8.24
N ASP A 212 6.25 8.28 -7.44
CA ASP A 212 7.42 9.04 -7.91
C ASP A 212 8.15 8.27 -9.02
N GLN A 213 8.32 6.96 -8.85
CA GLN A 213 8.88 6.08 -9.87
C GLN A 213 8.04 6.09 -11.15
N THR A 214 6.72 5.99 -11.02
CA THR A 214 5.80 6.07 -12.17
C THR A 214 5.91 7.41 -12.90
N LEU A 215 6.08 8.52 -12.16
CA LEU A 215 6.25 9.85 -12.77
C LEU A 215 7.56 9.95 -13.57
N ILE A 216 8.66 9.40 -13.03
CA ILE A 216 9.94 9.32 -13.73
C ILE A 216 9.79 8.53 -15.04
N GLU A 217 9.11 7.37 -14.99
CA GLU A 217 8.88 6.54 -16.16
C GLU A 217 8.03 7.25 -17.23
N VAL A 218 7.02 8.02 -16.80
CA VAL A 218 6.18 8.83 -17.71
C VAL A 218 6.98 9.97 -18.34
N GLU A 219 7.86 10.62 -17.58
CA GLU A 219 8.74 11.68 -18.09
C GLU A 219 9.73 11.12 -19.11
N GLU A 220 10.37 9.98 -18.82
CA GLU A 220 11.27 9.30 -19.75
C GLU A 220 10.54 8.90 -21.05
N LEU A 221 9.31 8.39 -20.96
CA LEU A 221 8.48 8.09 -22.13
C LEU A 221 8.16 9.35 -22.94
N ALA A 222 7.89 10.47 -22.29
CA ALA A 222 7.64 11.74 -22.98
C ALA A 222 8.88 12.25 -23.71
N GLU A 223 10.06 12.14 -23.10
CA GLU A 223 11.34 12.48 -23.73
C GLU A 223 11.62 11.62 -24.96
N ARG A 224 11.44 10.29 -24.83
CA ARG A 224 11.57 9.35 -25.94
C ARG A 224 10.63 9.70 -27.09
N LEU A 225 9.34 9.93 -26.81
CA LEU A 225 8.37 10.33 -27.83
C LEU A 225 8.73 11.65 -28.51
N ASN A 226 9.24 12.63 -27.75
CA ASN A 226 9.66 13.90 -28.32
C ASN A 226 10.90 13.75 -29.22
N TRP A 227 11.86 12.91 -28.82
CA TRP A 227 13.01 12.56 -29.65
C TRP A 227 12.58 11.89 -30.96
N THR A 228 11.71 10.87 -30.89
CA THR A 228 11.16 10.18 -32.07
C THR A 228 10.45 11.17 -33.00
N ARG A 229 9.65 12.09 -32.44
CA ARG A 229 8.98 13.14 -33.22
C ARG A 229 9.99 14.04 -33.94
N GLN A 230 11.04 14.48 -33.26
CA GLN A 230 12.06 15.34 -33.87
C GLN A 230 12.82 14.61 -34.99
N ASN A 231 13.11 13.32 -34.81
CA ASN A 231 13.72 12.51 -35.86
C ASN A 231 12.82 12.36 -37.08
N ILE A 232 11.51 12.15 -36.90
CA ILE A 232 10.56 12.13 -38.02
C ILE A 232 10.59 13.46 -38.78
N ILE A 233 10.57 14.59 -38.07
CA ILE A 233 10.63 15.93 -38.69
C ILE A 233 11.95 16.09 -39.48
N ASN A 234 13.08 15.68 -38.90
CA ASN A 234 14.38 15.76 -39.58
C ASN A 234 14.42 14.87 -40.82
N LEU A 235 13.87 13.65 -40.75
CA LEU A 235 13.78 12.73 -41.89
C LEU A 235 12.89 13.28 -43.00
N MET A 236 11.73 13.84 -42.65
CA MET A 236 10.83 14.50 -43.60
C MET A 236 11.54 15.65 -44.32
N ALA A 237 12.27 16.50 -43.59
CA ALA A 237 13.03 17.59 -44.19
C ALA A 237 14.15 17.10 -45.13
N ILE A 238 14.81 15.98 -44.80
CA ILE A 238 15.80 15.33 -45.68
C ILE A 238 15.14 14.81 -46.96
N ILE A 239 13.99 14.13 -46.83
CA ILE A 239 13.22 13.58 -47.95
C ILE A 239 12.76 14.71 -48.88
N GLU A 240 12.13 15.77 -48.36
CA GLU A 240 11.71 16.94 -49.12
C GLU A 240 12.89 17.59 -49.87
N ARG A 241 14.04 17.72 -49.20
CA ARG A 241 15.24 18.26 -49.84
C ARG A 241 15.78 17.36 -50.96
N ALA A 242 15.72 16.05 -50.78
CA ALA A 242 16.17 15.10 -51.79
C ALA A 242 15.23 15.07 -53.01
N GLU A 243 13.91 15.23 -52.79
CA GLU A 243 12.92 15.42 -53.85
C GLU A 243 13.19 16.72 -54.63
N HIS A 244 13.40 17.85 -53.94
CA HIS A 244 13.75 19.12 -54.59
C HIS A 244 15.03 19.05 -55.43
N LEU A 245 15.97 18.19 -55.07
CA LEU A 245 17.20 17.95 -55.83
C LEU A 245 17.03 16.95 -56.97
N GLY A 246 15.84 16.38 -57.17
CA GLY A 246 15.56 15.35 -58.18
C GLY A 246 16.25 14.02 -57.90
N LEU A 247 16.67 13.77 -56.65
CA LEU A 247 17.37 12.54 -56.26
C LEU A 247 16.40 11.38 -56.02
N ILE A 248 15.15 11.71 -55.72
CA ILE A 248 14.02 10.82 -55.47
C ILE A 248 12.78 11.47 -56.09
N ASP A 249 11.93 10.69 -56.74
CA ASP A 249 10.62 11.13 -57.24
C ASP A 249 9.53 10.43 -56.42
N LEU A 250 8.95 11.14 -55.45
CA LEU A 250 7.99 10.56 -54.50
C LEU A 250 6.70 10.09 -55.19
N ASN A 251 6.37 10.63 -56.38
CA ASN A 251 5.21 10.19 -57.16
C ASN A 251 5.36 8.77 -57.71
N VAL A 252 6.60 8.32 -57.99
CA VAL A 252 6.86 6.94 -58.44
C VAL A 252 6.81 5.97 -57.27
N ALA A 253 7.18 6.42 -56.07
CA ALA A 253 7.19 5.59 -54.85
C ALA A 253 5.79 5.29 -54.28
N THR A 254 4.74 5.97 -54.73
CA THR A 254 3.34 5.68 -54.36
C THR A 254 2.61 4.73 -55.30
N ASP A 255 3.22 4.33 -56.43
CA ASP A 255 2.63 3.31 -57.30
C ASP A 255 2.83 1.93 -56.68
N PRO A 256 1.76 1.23 -56.24
CA PRO A 256 1.88 -0.09 -55.62
C PRO A 256 2.52 -1.12 -56.55
N VAL A 257 2.46 -0.92 -57.88
CA VAL A 257 3.11 -1.81 -58.85
C VAL A 257 4.63 -1.60 -58.85
N ALA A 258 5.08 -0.34 -58.87
CA ALA A 258 6.51 -0.02 -58.79
C ALA A 258 7.13 -0.43 -57.45
N LEU A 259 6.36 -0.36 -56.36
CA LEU A 259 6.75 -0.84 -55.03
C LEU A 259 6.93 -2.36 -54.99
N ALA A 260 6.02 -3.11 -55.59
CA ALA A 260 6.12 -4.57 -55.69
C ALA A 260 7.32 -5.00 -56.56
N GLU A 261 7.56 -4.31 -57.68
CA GLU A 261 8.73 -4.57 -58.54
C GLU A 261 10.05 -4.27 -57.82
N LEU A 262 10.12 -3.19 -57.04
CA LEU A 262 11.27 -2.85 -56.22
C LEU A 262 11.51 -3.85 -55.07
N GLU A 263 10.47 -4.31 -54.39
CA GLU A 263 10.59 -5.37 -53.37
C GLU A 263 11.09 -6.68 -54.00
N THR A 264 10.57 -7.03 -55.18
CA THR A 264 10.99 -8.24 -55.90
C THR A 264 12.45 -8.15 -56.36
N ALA A 265 12.85 -7.02 -56.94
CA ALA A 265 14.22 -6.78 -57.37
C ALA A 265 15.21 -6.73 -56.19
N ALA A 266 14.79 -6.19 -55.05
CA ALA A 266 15.59 -6.21 -53.83
C ALA A 266 15.75 -7.63 -53.26
N HIS A 267 14.70 -8.46 -53.35
CA HIS A 267 14.75 -9.86 -52.94
C HIS A 267 15.65 -10.69 -53.86
N GLU A 268 15.58 -10.49 -55.18
CA GLU A 268 16.47 -11.14 -56.15
C GLU A 268 17.93 -10.70 -55.99
N ALA A 269 18.18 -9.41 -55.76
CA ALA A 269 19.52 -8.91 -55.49
C ALA A 269 20.11 -9.49 -54.19
N ALA A 270 19.30 -9.68 -53.16
CA ALA A 270 19.71 -10.32 -51.91
C ALA A 270 20.06 -11.81 -52.12
N GLN A 271 19.24 -12.55 -52.89
CA GLN A 271 19.48 -13.96 -53.23
C GLN A 271 20.71 -14.20 -54.10
N HIS A 272 21.18 -13.17 -54.82
CA HIS A 272 22.40 -13.24 -55.64
C HIS A 272 23.65 -12.67 -54.94
N SER A 273 23.52 -12.22 -53.69
CA SER A 273 24.65 -11.75 -52.89
C SER A 273 25.19 -12.77 -51.88
N GLU A 274 24.56 -13.95 -51.76
CA GLU A 274 25.13 -15.16 -51.15
C GLU A 274 26.01 -15.93 -52.13
#